data_AF-A0A450TFY7-F1
#
_entry.id   AF-A0A450TFY7-F1
#
_cell.length_a   1.000
_cell.length_b   1.000
_cell.length_c   1.000
_cell.angle_alpha   90.00
_cell.angle_beta   90.00
_cell.angle_gamma   90.00
#
_symmetry.space_group_name_H-M   'P 1'
#
loop_
_entity.id
_entity.type
_entity.pdbx_description
1 polymer ?
#
loop_
_entity_poly.entity_id
_entity_poly.type
_entity_poly.pdbx_seq_one_letter_code
_entity_poly.pdbx_strand_id
1 'polypeptide(L)'
;MNRGCFIPWRKAVGRGALLLSMVMCLWYAQVTAAVEVAPRISDREIIESLSELKEGQKALRAEMAVRFTAIEQRFEERSKAVDQRFEAVDRRFESIERMLGWILNLLSVLIIGIIGLVGFIIWDRKTVLSPLEKRLTTLEMQEEKLQHDLEPRHEEGSRLARLVQALRERAKTDQELATALRSHSLL
;
A
#
# COMPACT_ATOMS: atom_id res chain seq x y z
N MET A 1 29.49 -71.79 -66.05
CA MET A 1 28.95 -70.90 -67.11
C MET A 1 28.03 -69.92 -66.39
N ASN A 2 28.51 -68.76 -65.95
CA ASN A 2 28.33 -67.50 -66.68
C ASN A 2 29.24 -66.44 -66.02
N ARG A 3 30.19 -65.86 -66.76
CA ARG A 3 31.09 -64.81 -66.21
C ARG A 3 30.33 -63.48 -66.26
N GLY A 4 30.05 -62.90 -65.09
CA GLY A 4 29.48 -61.56 -64.95
C GLY A 4 30.40 -60.51 -65.58
N CYS A 5 29.89 -59.85 -66.62
CA CYS A 5 30.60 -58.82 -67.36
C CYS A 5 30.50 -57.48 -66.61
N PHE A 6 31.65 -57.04 -66.09
CA PHE A 6 31.90 -55.73 -65.49
C PHE A 6 31.75 -54.63 -66.57
N ILE A 7 30.72 -53.78 -66.46
CA ILE A 7 30.53 -52.62 -67.34
C ILE A 7 31.30 -51.41 -66.75
N PRO A 8 32.14 -50.71 -67.53
CA PRO A 8 33.05 -49.69 -67.00
C PRO A 8 32.33 -48.35 -66.76
N TRP A 9 32.10 -48.02 -65.48
CA TRP A 9 31.40 -46.82 -65.00
C TRP A 9 32.11 -45.48 -65.34
N ARG A 10 33.38 -45.49 -65.76
CA ARG A 10 34.18 -44.27 -66.01
C ARG A 10 33.83 -43.49 -67.29
N LYS A 11 33.21 -44.10 -68.31
CA LYS A 11 32.90 -43.38 -69.58
C LYS A 11 31.51 -42.72 -69.62
N ALA A 12 30.59 -43.14 -68.74
CA ALA A 12 29.25 -42.56 -68.64
C ALA A 12 29.26 -41.18 -67.97
N VAL A 13 30.11 -40.99 -66.95
CA VAL A 13 30.23 -39.73 -66.19
C VAL A 13 30.74 -38.58 -67.07
N GLY A 14 31.69 -38.83 -67.97
CA GLY A 14 32.26 -37.79 -68.84
C GLY A 14 31.28 -37.27 -69.91
N ARG A 15 30.45 -38.13 -70.49
CA ARG A 15 29.42 -37.71 -71.47
C ARG A 15 28.26 -36.99 -70.79
N GLY A 16 27.88 -37.42 -69.59
CA GLY A 16 26.87 -36.73 -68.76
C GLY A 16 27.31 -35.33 -68.35
N ALA A 17 28.58 -35.15 -67.94
CA ALA A 17 29.13 -33.86 -67.56
C ALA A 17 29.21 -32.86 -68.73
N LEU A 18 29.53 -33.33 -69.95
CA LEU A 18 29.52 -32.48 -71.15
C LEU A 18 28.10 -32.08 -71.57
N LEU A 19 27.13 -32.99 -71.47
CA LEU A 19 25.73 -32.66 -71.75
C LEU A 19 25.15 -31.70 -70.70
N LEU A 20 25.47 -31.88 -69.42
CA LEU A 20 25.11 -30.95 -68.35
C LEU A 20 25.76 -29.57 -68.56
N SER A 21 27.04 -29.53 -68.92
CA SER A 21 27.74 -28.28 -69.27
C SER A 21 27.11 -27.59 -70.48
N MET A 22 26.79 -28.34 -71.54
CA MET A 22 26.15 -27.80 -72.75
C MET A 22 24.73 -27.28 -72.46
N VAL A 23 23.94 -28.00 -71.66
CA VAL A 23 22.60 -27.56 -71.22
C VAL A 23 22.69 -26.35 -70.30
N MET A 24 23.70 -26.30 -69.43
CA MET A 24 23.97 -25.14 -68.57
C MET A 24 24.39 -23.92 -69.41
N CYS A 25 25.24 -24.09 -70.42
CA CYS A 25 25.57 -23.03 -71.38
C CYS A 25 24.34 -22.56 -72.18
N LEU A 26 23.45 -23.47 -72.59
CA LEU A 26 22.18 -23.11 -73.22
C LEU A 26 21.28 -22.32 -72.26
N TRP A 27 21.23 -22.69 -70.98
CA TRP A 27 20.47 -21.96 -69.95
C TRP A 27 21.02 -20.55 -69.72
N TYR A 28 22.34 -20.39 -69.61
CA TYR A 28 22.96 -19.07 -69.48
C TYR A 28 22.79 -18.22 -70.74
N ALA A 29 22.75 -18.83 -71.93
CA ALA A 29 22.53 -18.11 -73.19
C ALA A 29 21.12 -17.50 -73.34
N GLN A 30 20.10 -18.06 -72.67
CA GLN A 30 18.74 -17.50 -72.71
C GLN A 30 18.58 -16.25 -71.82
N VAL A 31 19.50 -16.00 -70.88
CA VAL A 31 19.38 -14.87 -69.92
C VAL A 31 19.87 -13.54 -70.52
N THR A 32 20.73 -13.56 -71.55
CA THR A 32 21.29 -12.33 -72.14
C THR A 32 20.46 -11.76 -73.30
N ALA A 33 19.46 -12.49 -73.79
CA ALA A 33 18.68 -12.11 -74.98
C ALA A 33 17.33 -11.41 -74.67
N ALA A 34 17.10 -10.96 -73.44
CA ALA A 34 15.85 -10.32 -73.02
C ALA A 34 16.06 -8.97 -72.30
N VAL A 35 17.15 -8.27 -72.60
CA VAL A 35 17.24 -6.83 -72.32
C VAL A 35 16.79 -6.13 -73.59
N GLU A 36 15.47 -5.98 -73.76
CA GLU A 36 14.92 -5.10 -74.77
C GLU A 36 15.39 -3.67 -74.48
N VAL A 37 16.07 -3.10 -75.46
CA VAL A 37 16.44 -1.69 -75.48
C VAL A 37 15.17 -0.88 -75.28
N ALA A 38 15.16 -0.06 -74.22
CA ALA A 38 14.03 0.81 -73.90
C ALA A 38 13.59 1.59 -75.16
N PRO A 39 12.27 1.70 -75.43
CA PRO A 39 11.76 2.47 -76.55
C PRO A 39 12.35 3.88 -76.50
N ARG A 40 12.89 4.37 -77.63
CA ARG A 40 13.39 5.75 -77.78
C ARG A 40 12.22 6.73 -77.68
N ILE A 41 11.77 6.98 -76.46
CA ILE A 41 10.95 8.15 -76.12
C ILE A 41 11.79 9.37 -76.49
N SER A 42 11.22 10.29 -77.26
CA SER A 42 11.91 11.51 -77.70
C SER A 42 12.26 12.35 -76.47
N ASP A 43 13.49 12.86 -76.35
CA ASP A 43 13.93 13.67 -75.20
C ASP A 43 12.96 14.84 -74.89
N ARG A 44 12.20 15.30 -75.90
CA ARG A 44 11.13 16.29 -75.77
C ARG A 44 9.95 15.82 -74.90
N GLU A 45 9.46 14.60 -75.10
CA GLU A 45 8.34 14.02 -74.32
C GLU A 45 8.75 13.79 -72.86
N ILE A 46 10.04 13.49 -72.63
CA ILE A 46 10.60 13.35 -71.28
C ILE A 46 10.62 14.70 -70.57
N ILE A 47 11.07 15.78 -71.23
CA ILE A 47 11.10 17.12 -70.64
C ILE A 47 9.69 17.62 -70.32
N GLU A 48 8.72 17.36 -71.19
CA GLU A 48 7.32 17.75 -70.98
C GLU A 48 6.72 17.01 -69.78
N SER A 49 6.87 15.68 -69.71
CA SER A 49 6.44 14.85 -68.58
C SER A 49 7.11 15.26 -67.26
N LEU A 50 8.40 15.59 -67.29
CA LEU A 50 9.14 16.06 -66.11
C LEU A 50 8.66 17.43 -65.64
N SER A 51 8.27 18.31 -66.56
CA SER A 51 7.72 19.62 -66.24
C SER A 51 6.35 19.50 -65.57
N GLU A 52 5.49 18.62 -66.10
CA GLU A 52 4.16 18.34 -65.53
C GLU A 52 4.27 17.67 -64.15
N LEU A 53 5.16 16.67 -64.00
CA LEU A 53 5.46 16.05 -62.71
C LEU A 53 5.99 17.06 -61.69
N LYS A 54 6.84 18.00 -62.11
CA LYS A 54 7.40 19.03 -61.23
C LYS A 54 6.32 20.02 -60.76
N GLU A 55 5.41 20.43 -61.63
CA GLU A 55 4.29 21.28 -61.25
C GLU A 55 3.28 20.53 -60.37
N GLY A 56 2.97 19.26 -60.70
CA GLY A 56 2.16 18.39 -59.84
C GLY A 56 2.75 18.21 -58.44
N GLN A 57 4.09 18.07 -58.34
CA GLN A 57 4.78 17.97 -57.06
C GLN A 57 4.74 19.29 -56.26
N LYS A 58 4.82 20.45 -56.92
CA LYS A 58 4.67 21.75 -56.26
C LYS A 58 3.26 21.96 -55.75
N ALA A 59 2.25 21.64 -56.57
CA ALA A 59 0.84 21.74 -56.18
C ALA A 59 0.55 20.84 -54.97
N LEU A 60 1.03 19.60 -54.99
CA LEU A 60 0.89 18.67 -53.88
C LEU A 60 1.58 19.17 -52.60
N ARG A 61 2.80 19.73 -52.72
CA ARG A 61 3.50 20.33 -51.57
C ARG A 61 2.73 21.52 -50.98
N ALA A 62 2.15 22.36 -51.83
CA ALA A 62 1.36 23.50 -51.39
C ALA A 62 0.08 23.04 -50.66
N GLU A 63 -0.63 22.04 -51.21
CA GLU A 63 -1.80 21.45 -50.56
C GLU A 63 -1.43 20.82 -49.20
N MET A 64 -0.33 20.06 -49.15
CA MET A 64 0.16 19.50 -47.90
C MET A 64 0.48 20.59 -46.87
N ALA A 65 1.16 21.67 -47.26
CA ALA A 65 1.48 22.77 -46.35
C ALA A 65 0.22 23.42 -45.75
N VAL A 66 -0.82 23.62 -46.56
CA VAL A 66 -2.11 24.14 -46.07
C VAL A 66 -2.78 23.16 -45.12
N ARG A 67 -2.76 21.85 -45.41
CA ARG A 67 -3.31 20.85 -44.49
C ARG A 67 -2.53 20.76 -43.19
N PHE A 68 -1.20 20.82 -43.24
CA PHE A 68 -0.35 20.81 -42.06
C PHE A 68 -0.61 22.03 -41.17
N THR A 69 -0.68 23.23 -41.75
CA THR A 69 -1.00 24.44 -40.97
C THR A 69 -2.39 24.38 -40.33
N ALA A 70 -3.39 23.85 -41.04
CA ALA A 70 -4.73 23.64 -40.46
C ALA A 70 -4.74 22.60 -39.32
N ILE A 71 -3.92 21.55 -39.42
CA ILE A 71 -3.74 20.57 -38.34
C ILE A 71 -3.05 21.21 -37.14
N GLU A 72 -1.98 21.98 -37.37
CA GLU A 72 -1.23 22.68 -36.32
C GLU A 72 -2.15 23.62 -35.53
N GLN A 73 -2.97 24.41 -36.21
CA GLN A 73 -3.95 25.29 -35.55
C GLN A 73 -4.94 24.52 -34.68
N ARG A 74 -5.52 23.42 -35.19
CA ARG A 74 -6.45 22.58 -34.42
C ARG A 74 -5.77 21.92 -33.22
N PHE A 75 -4.51 21.53 -33.38
CA PHE A 75 -3.73 20.94 -32.31
C PHE A 75 -3.43 21.97 -31.22
N GLU A 76 -3.03 23.18 -31.60
CA GLU A 76 -2.75 24.28 -30.68
C GLU A 76 -4.03 24.70 -29.91
N GLU A 77 -5.16 24.84 -30.60
CA GLU A 77 -6.47 25.11 -29.97
C GLU A 77 -6.85 24.02 -28.96
N ARG A 78 -6.66 22.75 -29.35
CA ARG A 78 -6.95 21.61 -28.48
C ARG A 78 -6.00 21.56 -27.28
N SER A 79 -4.72 21.86 -27.48
CA SER A 79 -3.73 21.95 -26.40
C SER A 79 -4.12 23.03 -25.41
N LYS A 80 -4.44 24.25 -25.87
CA LYS A 80 -4.91 25.34 -25.01
C LYS A 80 -6.16 24.97 -24.22
N ALA A 81 -7.12 24.32 -24.86
CA ALA A 81 -8.33 23.85 -24.18
C ALA A 81 -8.04 22.78 -23.11
N VAL A 82 -7.05 21.92 -23.34
CA VAL A 82 -6.58 20.93 -22.38
C VAL A 82 -5.85 21.61 -21.22
N ASP A 83 -4.93 22.53 -21.50
CA ASP A 83 -4.18 23.28 -20.48
C ASP A 83 -5.12 24.06 -19.55
N GLN A 84 -6.15 24.72 -20.09
CA GLN A 84 -7.17 25.41 -19.29
C GLN A 84 -7.93 24.46 -18.35
N ARG A 85 -8.21 23.24 -18.81
CA ARG A 85 -8.88 22.23 -17.97
C ARG A 85 -7.96 21.73 -16.87
N PHE A 86 -6.68 21.51 -17.18
CA PHE A 86 -5.69 21.14 -16.17
C PHE A 86 -5.52 22.24 -15.13
N GLU A 87 -5.39 23.50 -15.53
CA GLU A 87 -5.30 24.62 -14.59
C GLU A 87 -6.53 24.72 -13.68
N ALA A 88 -7.74 24.51 -14.24
CA ALA A 88 -8.97 24.48 -13.45
C ALA A 88 -9.01 23.30 -12.46
N VAL A 89 -8.44 22.15 -12.83
CA VAL A 89 -8.30 20.98 -11.96
C VAL A 89 -7.28 21.24 -10.86
N ASP A 90 -6.12 21.82 -11.18
CA ASP A 90 -5.07 22.15 -10.21
C ASP A 90 -5.60 23.11 -9.14
N ARG A 91 -6.35 24.16 -9.52
CA ARG A 91 -7.00 25.06 -8.55
C ARG A 91 -7.96 24.35 -7.60
N ARG A 92 -8.67 23.32 -8.09
CA ARG A 92 -9.55 22.49 -7.24
C ARG A 92 -8.73 21.62 -6.29
N PHE A 93 -7.65 21.01 -6.77
CA PHE A 93 -6.74 20.24 -5.92
C PHE A 93 -6.10 21.09 -4.84
N GLU A 94 -5.59 22.29 -5.15
CA GLU A 94 -5.04 23.21 -4.14
C GLU A 94 -6.06 23.57 -3.05
N SER A 95 -7.34 23.72 -3.42
CA SER A 95 -8.42 23.97 -2.45
C SER A 95 -8.65 22.76 -1.55
N ILE A 96 -8.62 21.56 -2.11
CA ILE A 96 -8.78 20.30 -1.38
C ILE A 96 -7.58 20.07 -0.45
N GLU A 97 -6.35 20.26 -0.94
CA GLU A 97 -5.13 20.12 -0.15
C GLU A 97 -5.12 21.07 1.04
N ARG A 98 -5.52 22.34 0.84
CA ARG A 98 -5.70 23.28 1.94
C ARG A 98 -6.69 22.75 2.96
N MET A 99 -7.89 22.36 2.54
CA MET A 99 -8.93 21.84 3.45
C MET A 99 -8.46 20.58 4.20
N LEU A 100 -7.84 19.63 3.50
CA LEU A 100 -7.28 18.43 4.10
C LEU A 100 -6.16 18.76 5.09
N GLY A 101 -5.29 19.72 4.78
CA GLY A 101 -4.25 20.19 5.69
C GLY A 101 -4.83 20.71 7.02
N TRP A 102 -5.88 21.54 6.95
CA TRP A 102 -6.58 22.03 8.15
C TRP A 102 -7.21 20.88 8.96
N ILE A 103 -7.90 19.96 8.29
CA ILE A 103 -8.55 18.81 8.94
C ILE A 103 -7.51 17.88 9.59
N LEU A 104 -6.44 17.55 8.88
CA LEU A 104 -5.37 16.69 9.39
C LEU A 104 -4.64 17.34 10.57
N ASN A 105 -4.43 18.65 10.55
CA ASN A 105 -3.85 19.38 11.68
C ASN A 105 -4.77 19.36 12.90
N LEU A 106 -6.08 19.56 12.73
CA LEU A 106 -7.02 19.45 13.84
C LEU A 106 -7.06 18.02 14.40
N LEU A 107 -7.03 17.02 13.51
CA LEU A 107 -7.05 15.61 13.88
C LEU A 107 -5.74 15.19 14.56
N SER A 108 -4.59 15.72 14.17
CA SER A 108 -3.31 15.46 14.83
C SER A 108 -3.26 16.05 16.24
N VAL A 109 -3.74 17.29 16.43
CA VAL A 109 -3.88 17.92 17.76
C VAL A 109 -4.82 17.09 18.64
N LEU A 110 -5.95 16.63 18.09
CA LEU A 110 -6.89 15.78 18.81
C LEU A 110 -6.24 14.46 19.25
N ILE A 111 -5.51 13.78 18.35
CA ILE A 111 -4.83 12.52 18.67
C ILE A 111 -3.77 12.73 19.75
N ILE A 112 -2.93 13.77 19.63
CA ILE A 112 -1.92 14.11 20.63
C ILE A 112 -2.57 14.38 21.99
N GLY A 113 -3.69 15.11 22.00
CA GLY A 113 -4.47 15.37 23.20
C GLY A 113 -5.02 14.10 23.85
N ILE A 114 -5.60 13.18 23.06
CA ILE A 114 -6.13 11.90 23.56
C ILE A 114 -5.00 11.02 24.11
N ILE A 115 -3.89 10.87 23.37
CA ILE A 115 -2.73 10.08 23.81
C ILE A 115 -2.15 10.66 25.10
N GLY A 116 -2.01 12.00 25.17
CA GLY A 116 -1.56 12.69 26.37
C GLY A 116 -2.49 12.45 27.56
N LEU A 117 -3.80 12.52 27.36
CA LEU A 117 -4.81 12.32 28.40
C LEU A 117 -4.86 10.86 28.89
N VAL A 118 -4.80 9.90 27.98
CA VAL A 118 -4.73 8.47 28.32
C VAL A 118 -3.44 8.17 29.09
N GLY A 119 -2.31 8.69 28.62
CA GLY A 119 -1.03 8.58 29.33
C GLY A 119 -1.09 9.18 30.73
N PHE A 120 -1.73 10.35 30.87
CA PHE A 120 -1.92 11.02 32.15
C PHE A 120 -2.82 10.21 33.10
N ILE A 121 -3.95 9.66 32.61
CA ILE A 121 -4.85 8.81 33.41
C ILE A 121 -4.14 7.56 33.93
N ILE A 122 -3.32 6.91 33.08
CA ILE A 122 -2.55 5.73 33.48
C ILE A 122 -1.53 6.08 34.56
N TRP A 123 -0.90 7.25 34.46
CA TRP A 123 0.05 7.73 35.46
C TRP A 123 -0.63 8.09 36.79
N ASP A 124 -1.75 8.82 36.74
CA ASP A 124 -2.55 9.23 37.91
C ASP A 124 -3.03 8.03 38.74
N ARG A 125 -3.57 7.01 38.07
CA ARG A 125 -3.96 5.76 38.74
C ARG A 125 -2.80 5.12 39.50
N LYS A 126 -1.59 5.13 38.94
CA LYS A 126 -0.44 4.44 39.55
C LYS A 126 0.15 5.20 40.73
N THR A 127 0.08 6.53 40.73
CA THR A 127 0.65 7.38 41.79
C THR A 127 -0.32 7.62 42.95
N VAL A 128 -1.63 7.70 42.69
CA VAL A 128 -2.65 8.01 43.73
C VAL A 128 -3.05 6.78 44.55
N LEU A 129 -2.89 5.55 44.02
CA LEU A 129 -3.17 4.31 44.75
C LEU A 129 -2.06 3.92 45.76
N SER A 130 -0.83 4.38 45.57
CA SER A 130 0.30 4.11 46.48
C SER A 130 0.05 4.54 47.95
N PRO A 131 -0.48 5.75 48.24
CA PRO A 131 -0.82 6.12 49.60
C PRO A 131 -2.05 5.39 50.16
N LEU A 132 -2.94 4.87 49.29
CA LEU A 132 -4.11 4.07 49.70
C LEU A 132 -3.69 2.66 50.14
N GLU A 133 -2.71 2.06 49.47
CA GLU A 133 -2.15 0.76 49.84
C GLU A 133 -1.49 0.81 51.23
N LYS A 134 -0.78 1.90 51.54
CA LYS A 134 -0.23 2.14 52.89
C LYS A 134 -1.28 2.33 53.98
N ARG A 135 -2.49 2.78 53.61
CA ARG A 135 -3.61 2.95 54.55
C ARG A 135 -4.34 1.63 54.77
N LEU A 136 -4.49 0.82 53.72
CA LEU A 136 -5.05 -0.52 53.80
C LEU A 136 -4.17 -1.42 54.67
N THR A 137 -2.84 -1.39 54.51
CA THR A 137 -1.95 -2.17 55.39
C THR A 137 -2.01 -1.72 56.85
N THR A 138 -2.20 -0.43 57.14
CA THR A 138 -2.41 0.02 58.52
C THR A 138 -3.74 -0.42 59.13
N LEU A 139 -4.78 -0.62 58.30
CA LEU A 139 -6.08 -1.12 58.75
C LEU A 139 -6.05 -2.64 58.97
N GLU A 140 -5.39 -3.39 58.08
CA GLU A 140 -5.14 -4.83 58.26
C GLU A 140 -4.32 -5.10 59.54
N MET A 141 -3.28 -4.31 59.80
CA MET A 141 -2.52 -4.39 61.07
C MET A 141 -3.37 -4.01 62.30
N GLN A 142 -4.44 -3.23 62.12
CA GLN A 142 -5.34 -2.84 63.21
C GLN A 142 -6.35 -3.95 63.51
N GLU A 143 -6.83 -4.64 62.48
CA GLU A 143 -7.65 -5.84 62.61
C GLU A 143 -6.89 -7.00 63.24
N GLU A 144 -5.62 -7.21 62.87
CA GLU A 144 -4.79 -8.27 63.47
C GLU A 144 -4.55 -8.03 64.97
N LYS A 145 -4.35 -6.77 65.41
CA LYS A 145 -4.27 -6.41 66.84
C LYS A 145 -5.60 -6.60 67.58
N LEU A 146 -6.72 -6.29 66.92
CA LEU A 146 -8.07 -6.49 67.47
C LEU A 146 -8.42 -7.97 67.61
N GLN A 147 -8.04 -8.80 66.63
CA GLN A 147 -8.19 -10.25 66.70
C GLN A 147 -7.27 -10.86 67.76
N HIS A 148 -6.03 -10.36 67.87
CA HIS A 148 -5.10 -10.77 68.92
C HIS A 148 -5.54 -10.37 70.34
N ASP A 149 -6.30 -9.27 70.50
CA ASP A 149 -6.95 -8.92 71.78
C ASP A 149 -8.20 -9.78 72.06
N LEU A 150 -8.82 -10.37 71.04
CA LEU A 150 -9.99 -11.24 71.17
C LEU A 150 -9.65 -12.73 71.36
N GLU A 151 -8.41 -13.15 71.12
CA GLU A 151 -7.97 -14.54 71.26
C GLU A 151 -7.15 -14.71 72.56
N PRO A 152 -7.79 -15.10 73.68
CA PRO A 152 -7.15 -15.04 74.98
C PRO A 152 -6.31 -16.30 75.20
N ARG A 153 -4.99 -16.17 75.09
CA ARG A 153 -4.07 -16.90 75.97
C ARG A 153 -3.40 -15.93 76.92
N HIS A 154 -3.96 -15.87 78.13
CA HIS A 154 -3.34 -15.50 79.41
C HIS A 154 -2.22 -14.44 79.42
N GLU A 155 -2.49 -13.28 80.01
CA GLU A 155 -1.99 -12.92 81.36
C GLU A 155 -2.39 -11.51 81.85
N GLU A 156 -2.88 -10.60 80.99
CA GLU A 156 -3.15 -9.21 81.41
C GLU A 156 -4.64 -8.79 81.32
N GLY A 157 -5.47 -9.39 82.18
CA GLY A 157 -6.88 -9.04 82.36
C GLY A 157 -7.11 -7.69 83.06
N SER A 158 -6.81 -6.57 82.40
CA SER A 158 -6.70 -5.31 83.16
C SER A 158 -7.97 -4.48 83.34
N ARG A 159 -9.00 -4.53 82.48
CA ARG A 159 -10.15 -3.61 82.65
C ARG A 159 -11.51 -4.21 82.40
N LEU A 160 -11.70 -4.91 81.28
CA LEU A 160 -13.00 -5.50 80.94
C LEU A 160 -13.37 -6.65 81.88
N ALA A 161 -12.42 -7.55 82.17
CA ALA A 161 -12.64 -8.62 83.14
C ALA A 161 -12.98 -8.08 84.54
N ARG A 162 -12.27 -7.04 84.99
CA ARG A 162 -12.52 -6.37 86.28
C ARG A 162 -13.85 -5.63 86.33
N LEU A 163 -14.23 -4.95 85.25
CA LEU A 163 -15.51 -4.26 85.13
C LEU A 163 -16.67 -5.24 85.10
N VAL A 164 -16.55 -6.32 84.33
CA VAL A 164 -17.57 -7.39 84.26
C VAL A 164 -17.72 -8.08 85.61
N GLN A 165 -16.61 -8.36 86.30
CA GLN A 165 -16.66 -9.00 87.62
C GLN A 165 -17.20 -8.06 88.70
N ALA A 166 -16.83 -6.77 88.69
CA ALA A 166 -17.39 -5.76 89.60
C ALA A 166 -18.89 -5.51 89.36
N LEU A 167 -19.31 -5.48 88.10
CA LEU A 167 -20.73 -5.37 87.74
C LEU A 167 -21.50 -6.63 88.17
N ARG A 168 -20.89 -7.82 88.06
CA ARG A 168 -21.48 -9.10 88.50
C ARG A 168 -21.60 -9.21 90.02
N GLU A 169 -20.65 -8.66 90.77
CA GLU A 169 -20.70 -8.58 92.24
C GLU A 169 -21.84 -7.67 92.70
N ARG A 170 -21.98 -6.49 92.07
CA ARG A 170 -23.06 -5.52 92.38
C ARG A 170 -24.45 -5.99 91.96
N ALA A 171 -24.57 -6.75 90.89
CA ALA A 171 -25.85 -7.29 90.42
C ALA A 171 -26.48 -8.32 91.40
N LYS A 172 -25.70 -8.86 92.35
CA LYS A 172 -26.24 -9.74 93.40
C LYS A 172 -26.97 -9.00 94.51
N THR A 173 -26.69 -7.71 94.69
CA THR A 173 -27.22 -6.90 95.81
C THR A 173 -28.37 -5.98 95.37
N ASP A 174 -28.48 -5.67 94.08
CA ASP A 174 -29.47 -4.74 93.52
C ASP A 174 -30.36 -5.43 92.48
N GLN A 175 -31.65 -5.56 92.79
CA GLN A 175 -32.61 -6.28 91.94
C GLN A 175 -32.89 -5.55 90.61
N GLU A 176 -32.66 -4.24 90.55
CA GLU A 176 -32.78 -3.43 89.32
C GLU A 176 -31.61 -3.62 88.34
N LEU A 177 -30.40 -3.89 88.85
CA LEU A 177 -29.23 -4.17 88.00
C LEU A 177 -29.30 -5.58 87.39
N ALA A 178 -29.87 -6.54 88.12
CA ALA A 178 -30.11 -7.89 87.60
C ALA A 178 -31.13 -7.90 86.45
N THR A 179 -32.18 -7.08 86.51
CA THR A 179 -33.14 -6.92 85.40
C THR A 179 -32.54 -6.16 84.23
N ALA A 180 -31.73 -5.12 84.47
CA ALA A 180 -31.02 -4.42 83.40
C ALA A 180 -30.04 -5.35 82.64
N LEU A 181 -29.26 -6.17 83.34
CA LEU A 181 -28.34 -7.13 82.73
C LEU A 181 -29.05 -8.26 81.96
N ARG A 182 -30.20 -8.74 82.46
CA ARG A 182 -31.05 -9.69 81.71
C ARG A 182 -31.66 -9.07 80.47
N SER A 183 -32.06 -7.80 80.54
CA SER A 183 -32.66 -7.08 79.40
C SER A 183 -31.68 -6.88 78.23
N HIS A 184 -30.38 -6.80 78.54
CA HIS A 184 -29.30 -6.64 77.56
C HIS A 184 -28.60 -7.96 77.23
N SER A 185 -29.22 -9.12 77.55
CA SER A 185 -28.78 -10.47 77.12
C SER A 185 -27.33 -10.84 77.48
N LEU A 186 -26.85 -10.38 78.64
CA LEU A 186 -25.52 -10.74 79.18
C LEU A 186 -25.56 -11.86 80.24
N LEU A 187 -26.68 -12.60 80.29
CA LEU A 187 -26.87 -13.82 81.07
C LEU A 187 -27.64 -14.84 80.27
#